data_AF-A0AAU9WUH0-F1
#
_entry.id   AF-A0AAU9WUH0-F1
#
_cell.length_a   1.000
_cell.length_b   1.000
_cell.length_c   1.000
_cell.angle_alpha   90.00
_cell.angle_beta   90.00
_cell.angle_gamma   90.00
#
_symmetry.space_group_name_H-M   'P 1'
#
loop_
_entity.id
_entity.type
_entity.pdbx_description
1 polymer ?
#
loop_
_entity_poly.entity_id
_entity_poly.type
_entity_poly.pdbx_seq_one_letter_code
_entity_poly.pdbx_strand_id
1 'polypeptide(L)'
;MTVKLNPERALKLKTACLENLEATTPLIRDVARLLGLMTSSFPGVMCGALHYRVLEMEKACALKRNKGNFDRPMTLSSIQSCKPWKP
;
A
#
# COMPACT_ATOMS: atom_id res chain seq x y z
N MET A 1 11.96 -22.74 -5.78
CA MET A 1 10.81 -22.27 -6.58
C MET A 1 10.96 -20.79 -6.84
N THR A 2 11.17 -20.38 -8.08
CA THR A 2 11.29 -18.96 -8.45
C THR A 2 9.89 -18.45 -8.77
N VAL A 3 9.26 -17.73 -7.84
CA VAL A 3 7.99 -17.06 -8.10
C VAL A 3 8.28 -15.90 -9.05
N LYS A 4 8.18 -16.15 -10.36
CA LYS A 4 8.31 -15.11 -11.37
C LYS A 4 7.01 -14.34 -11.42
N LEU A 5 7.11 -13.03 -11.30
CA LEU A 5 5.95 -12.17 -11.43
C LEU A 5 5.48 -12.18 -12.88
N ASN A 6 4.24 -12.60 -13.12
CA ASN A 6 3.67 -12.53 -14.47
C ASN A 6 3.70 -11.07 -14.95
N PRO A 7 4.11 -10.79 -16.19
CA PRO A 7 4.25 -9.43 -16.70
C PRO A 7 2.94 -8.66 -16.62
N GLU A 8 1.79 -9.32 -16.82
CA GLU A 8 0.47 -8.72 -16.64
C GLU A 8 0.19 -8.26 -15.20
N ARG A 9 0.64 -9.02 -14.19
CA ARG A 9 0.50 -8.64 -12.78
C ARG A 9 1.42 -7.49 -12.42
N ALA A 10 2.64 -7.50 -12.98
CA ALA A 10 3.60 -6.40 -12.84
C ALA A 10 3.05 -5.10 -13.46
N LEU A 11 2.42 -5.19 -14.63
CA LEU A 11 1.78 -4.06 -15.30
C LEU A 11 0.61 -3.53 -14.47
N LYS A 12 -0.29 -4.39 -14.01
CA LYS A 12 -1.40 -4.01 -13.11
C LYS A 12 -0.91 -3.33 -11.84
N LEU A 13 0.17 -3.83 -11.25
CA LEU A 13 0.81 -3.21 -10.09
C LEU A 13 1.36 -1.82 -10.41
N LYS A 14 2.08 -1.69 -11.54
CA LYS A 14 2.65 -0.42 -11.98
C LYS A 14 1.56 0.61 -12.24
N THR A 15 0.49 0.23 -12.94
CA THR A 15 -0.65 1.10 -13.21
C THR A 15 -1.34 1.53 -11.92
N ALA A 16 -1.66 0.60 -11.02
CA ALA A 16 -2.27 0.93 -9.73
C ALA A 16 -1.37 1.84 -8.87
N CYS A 17 -0.05 1.68 -8.95
CA CYS A 17 0.89 2.54 -8.24
C CYS A 17 0.88 3.97 -8.83
N LEU A 18 0.89 4.10 -10.17
CA LEU A 18 0.82 5.38 -10.87
C LEU A 18 -0.50 6.11 -10.60
N GLU A 19 -1.64 5.40 -10.64
CA GLU A 19 -2.95 5.97 -10.31
C GLU A 19 -3.02 6.49 -8.87
N ASN A 20 -2.42 5.77 -7.91
CA ASN A 20 -2.35 6.24 -6.52
C ASN A 20 -1.33 7.37 -6.31
N LEU A 21 -0.29 7.47 -7.15
CA LEU A 21 0.70 8.55 -7.14
C LEU A 21 0.14 9.84 -7.74
N GLU A 22 -0.67 9.73 -8.80
CA GLU A 22 -1.35 10.86 -9.43
C GLU A 22 -2.58 11.32 -8.63
N ALA A 23 -3.21 10.41 -7.88
CA ALA A 23 -4.27 10.77 -6.96
C ALA A 23 -3.70 11.54 -5.76
N THR A 24 -3.95 12.86 -5.70
CA THR A 24 -3.60 13.70 -4.55
C THR A 24 -4.21 13.19 -3.23
N THR A 25 -5.33 12.47 -3.30
CA THR A 25 -6.05 11.87 -2.16
C THR A 25 -6.56 10.47 -2.50
N PRO A 26 -5.73 9.42 -2.45
CA PRO A 26 -6.18 8.06 -2.73
C PRO A 26 -7.12 7.56 -1.63
N LEU A 27 -8.04 6.66 -1.99
CA LEU A 27 -8.90 5.99 -1.00
C LEU A 27 -8.08 4.93 -0.24
N ILE A 28 -8.40 4.75 1.04
CA ILE A 28 -7.80 3.69 1.86
C ILE A 28 -7.95 2.32 1.21
N ARG A 29 -9.10 2.06 0.56
CA ARG A 29 -9.39 0.82 -0.16
C ARG A 29 -8.44 0.58 -1.34
N ASP A 30 -8.09 1.61 -2.09
CA ASP A 30 -7.24 1.49 -3.27
C ASP A 30 -5.80 1.19 -2.86
N VAL A 31 -5.33 1.84 -1.79
CA VAL A 31 -4.03 1.56 -1.17
C VAL A 31 -4.01 0.16 -0.55
N ALA A 32 -5.10 -0.29 0.07
CA ALA A 32 -5.22 -1.66 0.57
C ALA A 32 -5.11 -2.70 -0.56
N ARG A 33 -5.75 -2.43 -1.71
CA ARG A 33 -5.68 -3.29 -2.89
C ARG A 33 -4.28 -3.31 -3.48
N LEU A 34 -3.61 -2.16 -3.57
CA LEU A 34 -2.23 -2.06 -4.03
C LEU A 34 -1.29 -2.87 -3.14
N LEU A 35 -1.42 -2.74 -1.82
CA LEU A 35 -0.64 -3.53 -0.85
C LEU A 35 -0.93 -5.04 -0.97
N GLY A 36 -2.18 -5.43 -1.17
CA GLY A 36 -2.56 -6.83 -1.44
C GLY A 36 -1.94 -7.36 -2.74
N LEU A 37 -1.93 -6.55 -3.80
CA LEU A 37 -1.29 -6.90 -5.06
C LEU A 37 0.23 -7.04 -4.87
N MET A 38 0.87 -6.11 -4.16
CA MET A 38 2.32 -6.15 -3.89
C MET A 38 2.67 -7.40 -3.07
N THR A 39 1.95 -7.67 -1.98
CA THR A 39 2.20 -8.85 -1.12
C THR A 39 1.89 -10.17 -1.83
N SER A 40 0.92 -10.22 -2.74
CA SER A 40 0.68 -11.41 -3.59
C SER A 40 1.76 -11.64 -4.65
N SER A 41 2.44 -10.56 -5.04
CA SER A 41 3.40 -10.52 -6.13
C SER A 41 4.83 -10.79 -5.66
N PHE A 42 5.15 -10.37 -4.44
CA PHE A 42 6.47 -10.50 -3.86
C PHE A 42 6.46 -11.50 -2.70
N PRO A 43 7.46 -12.38 -2.57
CA PRO A 43 7.64 -13.17 -1.36
C PRO A 43 7.82 -12.19 -0.18
N GLY A 44 6.87 -12.19 0.77
CA GLY A 44 6.65 -11.14 1.78
C GLY A 44 7.86 -10.77 2.66
N VAL A 45 8.94 -11.55 2.62
CA VAL A 45 10.20 -11.31 3.34
C VAL A 45 11.11 -10.30 2.62
N MET A 46 11.16 -10.29 1.28
CA MET A 46 12.14 -9.44 0.57
C MET A 46 11.69 -7.98 0.42
N CYS A 47 10.39 -7.73 0.34
CA CYS A 47 9.91 -6.38 0.07
C CYS A 47 9.73 -5.53 1.32
N GLY A 48 9.94 -6.04 2.54
CA GLY A 48 9.77 -5.23 3.76
C GLY A 48 10.67 -3.98 3.82
N ALA A 49 11.77 -3.97 3.04
CA ALA A 49 12.64 -2.82 2.82
C ALA A 49 12.17 -1.90 1.67
N LEU A 50 11.31 -2.40 0.78
CA LEU A 50 10.58 -1.57 -0.18
C LEU A 50 9.55 -0.78 0.63
N HIS A 51 9.44 0.53 0.40
CA HIS A 51 8.65 1.51 1.15
C HIS A 51 7.13 1.19 1.37
N TYR A 52 6.65 -0.01 1.05
CA TYR A 52 5.29 -0.47 1.35
C TYR A 52 4.98 -0.50 2.85
N ARG A 53 5.97 -0.69 3.75
CA ARG A 53 5.73 -0.65 5.21
C ARG A 53 5.21 0.70 5.66
N VAL A 54 5.74 1.79 5.10
CA VAL A 54 5.26 3.14 5.38
C VAL A 54 3.82 3.28 4.88
N LEU A 55 3.55 2.83 3.64
CA LEU A 55 2.22 2.83 3.04
C LEU A 55 1.19 2.03 3.86
N GLU A 56 1.59 0.86 4.35
CA GLU A 56 0.78 -0.02 5.20
C GLU A 56 0.45 0.63 6.53
N MET A 57 1.42 1.30 7.14
CA MET A 57 1.22 2.05 8.37
C MET A 57 0.34 3.28 8.18
N GLU A 58 0.52 4.03 7.09
CA GLU A 58 -0.34 5.16 6.77
C GLU A 58 -1.78 4.71 6.52
N LYS A 59 -1.98 3.61 5.79
CA LYS A 59 -3.29 2.97 5.63
C LYS A 59 -3.90 2.62 6.99
N ALA A 60 -3.14 1.96 7.86
CA ALA A 60 -3.62 1.58 9.19
C ALA A 60 -3.96 2.81 10.06
N CYS A 61 -3.15 3.87 9.97
CA CYS A 61 -3.38 5.11 10.70
C CYS A 61 -4.64 5.83 10.18
N ALA A 62 -4.80 5.91 8.86
CA ALA A 62 -5.98 6.48 8.21
C ALA A 62 -7.24 5.69 8.55
N LEU A 63 -7.19 4.36 8.56
CA LEU A 63 -8.30 3.51 9.02
C LEU A 63 -8.68 3.78 10.47
N LYS A 64 -7.69 3.90 11.36
CA LYS A 64 -7.93 4.21 12.78
C LYS A 64 -8.60 5.59 12.95
N ARG A 65 -8.13 6.61 12.21
CA ARG A 65 -8.72 7.96 12.20
C ARG A 65 -10.15 7.95 11.66
N ASN A 66 -10.40 7.16 10.61
CA ASN A 66 -11.69 7.06 9.95
C ASN A 66 -12.63 6.01 10.58
N LYS A 67 -12.34 5.52 11.80
CA LYS A 67 -13.15 4.51 12.53
C LYS A 67 -13.44 3.25 11.69
N GLY A 68 -12.47 2.80 10.89
CA GLY A 68 -12.59 1.62 10.03
C GLY A 68 -13.28 1.87 8.69
N ASN A 69 -13.53 3.12 8.29
CA ASN A 69 -14.13 3.42 6.99
C ASN A 69 -13.06 3.41 5.88
N PHE A 70 -13.17 2.44 4.97
CA PHE A 70 -12.26 2.24 3.83
C PHE A 70 -12.55 3.13 2.62
N ASP A 71 -13.75 3.71 2.56
CA ASP A 71 -14.18 4.62 1.48
C ASP A 71 -13.82 6.08 1.80
N ARG A 72 -13.09 6.32 2.88
CA ARG A 72 -12.53 7.64 3.19
C ARG A 72 -11.20 7.85 2.48
N PRO A 73 -10.93 9.07 1.97
CA PRO A 73 -9.62 9.40 1.42
C PRO A 73 -8.56 9.38 2.52
N MET A 74 -7.34 9.00 2.14
CA MET A 74 -6.14 9.13 2.97
C MET A 74 -5.13 10.05 2.30
N THR A 75 -4.34 10.73 3.12
CA THR A 75 -3.21 11.53 2.66
C THR A 75 -1.97 10.66 2.74
N LEU A 76 -1.31 10.44 1.60
CA LEU A 76 0.00 9.80 1.58
C LEU A 76 1.06 10.85 1.92
N SER A 77 1.76 10.68 3.03
CA SER A 77 2.89 11.54 3.38
C SER A 77 4.21 10.78 3.17
N SER A 78 5.16 11.41 2.48
CA SER A 78 6.49 10.81 2.19
C SER A 78 7.30 10.54 3.48
N ILE A 79 6.89 11.16 4.59
CA ILE A 79 7.53 11.07 5.89
C ILE A 79 6.58 10.36 6.85
N GLN A 80 6.98 9.20 7.34
CA GLN A 80 6.24 8.41 8.33
C GLN A 80 5.93 9.26 9.58
N SER A 81 4.74 9.86 9.64
CA SER A 81 4.33 10.67 10.80
C SER A 81 3.67 9.84 11.92
N CYS A 82 3.12 8.67 11.59
CA CYS A 82 2.51 7.77 12.58
C CYS A 82 3.54 6.78 13.15
N LYS A 83 3.64 6.73 14.48
CA LYS A 83 4.54 5.80 15.20
C LYS A 83 4.24 4.35 14.85
N PRO A 84 5.26 3.48 14.74
CA PRO A 84 5.05 2.09 14.40
C PRO A 84 4.16 1.40 15.42
N TRP A 85 3.23 0.59 14.92
CA TRP A 85 2.45 -0.34 15.72
C TRP A 85 3.43 -1.30 16.40
N LYS A 86 3.53 -1.20 17.73
CA LYS A 86 4.20 -2.22 18.54
C LYS A 86 3.16 -3.30 18.87
N PRO A 87 3.47 -4.58 18.63
CA PRO A 87 2.63 -5.69 19.08
C PRO A 87 2.53 -5.73 20.61
#